data_AF-A0A1Y1VYQ3-F1
#
_entry.id   AF-A0A1Y1VYQ3-F1
#
_cell.length_a   1.000
_cell.length_b   1.000
_cell.length_c   1.000
_cell.angle_alpha   90.00
_cell.angle_beta   90.00
_cell.angle_gamma   90.00
#
_symmetry.space_group_name_H-M   'P 1'
#
loop_
_entity.id
_entity.type
_entity.pdbx_description
1 polymer ?
#
loop_
_entity_poly.entity_id
_entity_poly.type
_entity_poly.pdbx_seq_one_letter_code
_entity_poly.pdbx_strand_id
1 'polypeptide(L)'
;MSPIDTQPTQLQRIRLNPFERVVALTAGASLIGAVGGGYLGGQLAGRQYLAERAHRLPKTADGWFFYQKWKNYRVTYGGFKGAVRYASRIGGCVLAFATIEAMVDRAVGEAQALSSAIAGVTTALGVSLLVKLPRSSAKRAGLAGLAVGLTNGLIQDGLRCAQQPTPPSYISWLSKQTSQRSKTEM
;
A
#
# COMPACT_ATOMS: atom_id res chain seq x y z
N MET A 1 -18.91 -5.83 -36.52
CA MET A 1 -18.56 -5.50 -35.13
C MET A 1 -18.65 -6.80 -34.34
N SER A 2 -17.56 -7.55 -34.23
CA SER A 2 -17.58 -8.84 -33.51
C SER A 2 -17.77 -8.59 -32.01
N PRO A 3 -18.48 -9.48 -31.29
CA PRO A 3 -18.54 -9.41 -29.84
C PRO A 3 -17.13 -9.66 -29.31
N ILE A 4 -16.62 -8.75 -28.48
CA ILE A 4 -15.38 -8.99 -27.74
C ILE A 4 -15.71 -10.09 -26.73
N ASP A 5 -15.26 -11.31 -26.99
CA ASP A 5 -15.29 -12.40 -26.03
C ASP A 5 -14.49 -11.99 -24.78
N THR A 6 -15.17 -11.45 -23.77
CA THR A 6 -14.58 -11.19 -22.45
C THR A 6 -14.51 -12.48 -21.66
N GLN A 7 -13.73 -13.46 -22.13
CA GLN A 7 -13.33 -14.58 -21.28
C GLN A 7 -12.41 -14.00 -20.20
N PRO A 8 -12.68 -14.21 -18.89
CA PRO A 8 -11.78 -13.74 -17.86
C PRO A 8 -10.42 -14.44 -18.04
N THR A 9 -9.42 -13.70 -18.51
CA THR A 9 -8.04 -14.22 -18.52
C THR A 9 -7.66 -14.57 -17.08
N GLN A 10 -6.98 -15.69 -16.86
CA GLN A 10 -6.56 -16.18 -15.53
C GLN A 10 -5.79 -15.16 -14.66
N LEU A 11 -5.30 -14.08 -15.29
CA LEU A 11 -4.56 -12.98 -14.69
C LEU A 11 -5.44 -11.81 -14.18
N GLN A 12 -6.72 -11.75 -14.57
CA GLN A 12 -7.64 -10.71 -14.10
C GLN A 12 -8.06 -10.99 -12.66
N ARG A 13 -7.62 -10.14 -11.73
CA ARG A 13 -8.15 -10.09 -10.36
C ARG A 13 -9.15 -8.94 -10.27
N ILE A 14 -10.35 -9.22 -9.75
CA ILE A 14 -11.42 -8.21 -9.58
C ILE A 14 -11.78 -7.54 -10.92
N ARG A 15 -11.84 -8.33 -12.01
CA ARG A 15 -12.16 -7.87 -13.38
C ARG A 15 -11.28 -6.73 -13.94
N LEU A 16 -10.19 -6.37 -13.27
CA LEU A 16 -9.26 -5.34 -13.71
C LEU A 16 -8.05 -5.99 -14.37
N ASN A 17 -7.60 -5.35 -15.45
CA ASN A 17 -6.34 -5.73 -16.07
C ASN A 17 -5.16 -5.43 -15.11
N PRO A 18 -4.06 -6.19 -15.18
CA PRO A 18 -2.91 -5.97 -14.29
C PRO A 18 -2.38 -4.52 -14.32
N PHE A 19 -2.42 -3.86 -15.48
CA PHE A 19 -2.00 -2.47 -15.61
C PHE A 19 -2.94 -1.48 -14.90
N GLU A 20 -4.25 -1.61 -15.11
CA GLU A 20 -5.27 -0.78 -14.46
C GLU A 20 -5.21 -0.93 -12.94
N ARG A 21 -5.00 -2.16 -12.46
CA ARG A 21 -4.82 -2.45 -11.03
C ARG A 21 -3.63 -1.70 -10.43
N VAL A 22 -2.47 -1.74 -11.09
CA VAL A 22 -1.26 -1.04 -10.62
C VAL A 22 -1.50 0.46 -10.55
N VAL A 23 -2.12 1.05 -11.57
CA VAL A 23 -2.41 2.49 -11.62
C VAL A 23 -3.40 2.88 -10.52
N ALA A 24 -4.50 2.15 -10.39
CA ALA A 24 -5.54 2.42 -9.39
C ALA A 24 -5.01 2.32 -7.95
N LEU A 25 -4.28 1.24 -7.64
CA LEU A 25 -3.68 1.04 -6.31
C LEU A 25 -2.64 2.13 -5.99
N THR A 26 -1.79 2.47 -6.96
CA THR A 26 -0.75 3.50 -6.78
C THR A 26 -1.37 4.87 -6.58
N ALA A 27 -2.40 5.24 -7.36
CA ALA A 27 -3.10 6.50 -7.24
C ALA A 27 -3.81 6.61 -5.88
N GLY A 28 -4.56 5.57 -5.49
CA GLY A 28 -5.25 5.52 -4.19
C GLY A 28 -4.28 5.63 -3.01
N ALA A 29 -3.18 4.88 -3.04
CA ALA A 29 -2.16 4.94 -2.00
C ALA A 29 -1.45 6.29 -1.94
N SER A 30 -1.18 6.92 -3.09
CA SER A 30 -0.56 8.23 -3.18
C SER A 30 -1.48 9.31 -2.59
N LEU A 31 -2.80 9.23 -2.84
CA LEU A 31 -3.79 10.13 -2.26
C LEU A 31 -3.88 9.98 -0.73
N ILE A 32 -3.97 8.74 -0.23
CA ILE A 32 -3.97 8.47 1.21
C ILE A 32 -2.68 8.99 1.85
N GLY A 33 -1.54 8.76 1.21
CA GLY A 33 -0.24 9.27 1.65
C GLY A 33 -0.15 10.80 1.62
N ALA A 34 -0.75 11.46 0.63
CA ALA A 34 -0.80 12.90 0.53
C ALA A 34 -1.61 13.51 1.68
N VAL A 35 -2.80 12.95 1.97
CA VAL A 35 -3.66 13.41 3.06
C VAL A 35 -2.99 13.21 4.41
N GLY A 36 -2.49 12.00 4.69
CA GLY A 36 -1.81 11.69 5.95
C GLY A 36 -0.53 12.51 6.13
N GLY A 37 0.28 12.64 5.07
CA GLY A 37 1.49 13.46 5.08
C GLY A 37 1.22 14.94 5.25
N GLY A 38 0.14 15.45 4.65
CA GLY A 38 -0.28 16.84 4.80
C GLY A 38 -0.72 17.16 6.22
N TYR A 39 -1.50 16.27 6.84
CA TYR A 39 -1.90 16.41 8.24
C TYR A 39 -0.70 16.42 9.19
N LEU A 40 0.20 15.44 9.05
CA LEU A 40 1.39 15.34 9.90
C LEU A 40 2.36 16.51 9.69
N GLY A 41 2.57 16.92 8.44
CA GLY A 41 3.42 18.06 8.08
C GLY A 41 2.89 19.39 8.62
N GLY A 42 1.57 19.61 8.54
CA GLY A 42 0.91 20.78 9.10
C GLY A 42 0.99 20.82 10.62
N GLN A 43 0.76 19.70 11.29
CA GLN A 43 0.86 19.60 12.76
C GLN A 43 2.29 19.88 13.25
N LEU A 44 3.30 19.35 12.57
CA LEU A 44 4.70 19.59 12.94
C LEU A 44 5.07 21.08 12.77
N ALA A 45 4.73 21.68 11.63
CA ALA A 45 4.99 23.09 11.36
C ALA A 45 4.26 24.02 12.35
N GLY A 46 3.03 23.65 12.73
CA GLY A 46 2.26 24.37 13.74
C GLY A 46 2.92 24.32 15.11
N ARG A 47 3.31 23.12 15.59
CA ARG A 47 4.00 22.94 16.86
C ARG A 47 5.34 23.65 16.90
N GLN A 48 6.11 23.59 15.81
CA GLN A 48 7.37 24.31 15.70
C GLN A 48 7.16 25.82 15.79
N TYR A 49 6.17 26.37 15.08
CA TYR A 49 5.85 27.80 15.16
C TYR A 49 5.44 28.25 16.57
N LEU A 50 4.66 27.44 17.28
CA LEU A 50 4.28 27.71 18.67
C LEU A 50 5.51 27.65 19.59
N ALA A 51 6.39 26.67 19.41
CA ALA A 51 7.62 26.54 20.20
C ALA A 51 8.56 27.74 19.97
N GLU A 52 8.78 28.14 18.71
CA GLU A 52 9.60 29.29 18.35
C GLU A 52 9.05 30.60 18.93
N ARG A 53 7.73 30.74 19.06
CA ARG A 53 7.06 31.98 19.50
C ARG A 53 6.49 31.93 20.91
N ALA A 54 6.72 30.86 21.67
CA ALA A 54 6.20 30.72 23.04
C ALA A 54 6.63 31.89 23.94
N HIS A 55 7.80 32.46 23.68
CA HIS A 55 8.35 33.60 24.43
C HIS A 55 7.95 34.99 23.86
N ARG A 56 7.34 35.07 22.67
CA ARG A 56 6.93 36.32 21.99
C ARG A 56 5.47 36.28 21.55
N LEU A 57 4.58 36.26 22.53
CA LEU A 57 3.14 36.32 22.29
C LEU A 57 2.73 37.78 21.99
N PRO A 58 1.88 38.03 20.98
CA PRO A 58 1.39 39.36 20.68
C PRO A 58 0.53 39.91 21.81
N LYS A 59 0.72 41.18 22.18
CA LYS A 59 -0.06 41.88 23.22
C LYS A 59 -1.16 42.78 22.65
N THR A 60 -1.13 43.08 21.35
CA THR A 60 -2.11 43.93 20.65
C THR A 60 -3.04 43.10 19.78
N ALA A 61 -4.26 43.60 19.53
CA ALA A 61 -5.24 42.94 18.67
C ALA A 61 -4.70 42.73 17.24
N ASP A 62 -4.09 43.76 16.65
CA ASP A 62 -3.49 43.69 15.31
C ASP A 62 -2.34 42.68 15.23
N GLY A 63 -1.51 42.62 16.27
CA GLY A 63 -0.42 41.65 16.37
C GLY A 63 -0.94 40.21 16.38
N TRP A 64 -2.11 39.97 16.98
CA TRP A 64 -2.75 38.66 17.02
C TRP A 64 -3.25 38.22 15.64
N PHE A 65 -3.79 39.15 14.83
CA PHE A 65 -4.17 38.87 13.45
C PHE A 65 -2.96 38.43 12.61
N PHE A 66 -1.87 39.19 12.61
CA PHE A 66 -0.66 38.82 11.87
C PHE A 66 -0.06 37.51 12.37
N TYR A 67 -0.09 37.28 13.67
CA TYR A 67 0.36 36.02 14.26
C TYR A 67 -0.42 34.83 13.70
N GLN A 68 -1.74 34.90 13.61
CA GLN A 68 -2.55 33.82 13.06
C GLN A 68 -2.35 33.66 11.55
N LYS A 69 -2.22 34.77 10.80
CA LYS A 69 -1.91 34.76 9.36
C LYS A 69 -0.59 34.02 9.09
N TRP A 70 0.48 34.40 9.77
CA TRP A 70 1.80 33.76 9.63
C TRP A 70 1.79 32.29 10.05
N LYS A 71 1.05 31.95 11.11
CA LYS A 71 0.84 30.56 11.52
C LYS A 71 0.22 29.74 10.41
N ASN A 72 -0.88 30.23 9.83
CA ASN A 72 -1.59 29.55 8.76
C ASN A 72 -0.69 29.34 7.52
N TYR A 73 0.07 30.35 7.10
CA TYR A 73 1.01 30.18 5.97
C TYR A 73 2.05 29.08 6.22
N ARG A 74 2.67 29.05 7.41
CA ARG A 74 3.67 28.03 7.73
C ARG A 74 3.05 26.64 7.82
N VAL A 75 1.86 26.52 8.41
CA VAL A 75 1.13 25.25 8.50
C VAL A 75 0.73 24.75 7.12
N THR A 76 0.18 25.62 6.24
CA THR A 76 -0.18 25.24 4.87
C THR A 76 1.03 24.81 4.06
N TYR A 77 2.14 25.56 4.15
CA TYR A 77 3.39 25.19 3.46
C TYR A 77 3.97 23.87 3.99
N GLY A 78 4.00 23.69 5.31
CA GLY A 78 4.43 22.44 5.95
C GLY A 78 3.55 21.26 5.57
N GLY A 79 2.24 21.49 5.46
CA GLY A 79 1.28 20.52 4.98
C GLY A 79 1.53 20.13 3.53
N PHE A 80 1.71 21.09 2.62
CA PHE A 80 2.01 20.79 1.21
C PHE A 80 3.31 20.00 1.04
N LYS A 81 4.37 20.42 1.76
CA LYS A 81 5.66 19.71 1.76
C LYS A 81 5.52 18.29 2.31
N GLY A 82 4.73 18.11 3.37
CA GLY A 82 4.40 16.80 3.93
C GLY A 82 3.64 15.92 2.93
N ALA A 83 2.61 16.47 2.30
CA ALA A 83 1.79 15.76 1.33
C ALA A 83 2.62 15.20 0.17
N VAL A 84 3.44 16.03 -0.49
CA VAL A 84 4.29 15.60 -1.62
C VAL A 84 5.30 14.53 -1.17
N ARG A 85 5.92 14.71 0.00
CA ARG A 85 6.93 13.76 0.52
C ARG A 85 6.34 12.39 0.85
N TYR A 86 5.17 12.34 1.49
CA TYR A 86 4.54 11.07 1.85
C TYR A 86 3.83 10.43 0.66
N ALA A 87 3.21 11.21 -0.23
CA ALA A 87 2.61 10.71 -1.46
C ALA A 87 3.65 9.98 -2.33
N SER A 88 4.81 10.61 -2.56
CA SER A 88 5.89 10.00 -3.35
C SER A 88 6.48 8.74 -2.71
N ARG A 89 6.64 8.72 -1.38
CA ARG A 89 7.17 7.55 -0.66
C ARG A 89 6.19 6.38 -0.64
N ILE A 90 4.96 6.62 -0.20
CA ILE A 90 3.94 5.57 -0.08
C ILE A 90 3.52 5.11 -1.48
N GLY A 91 3.29 6.04 -2.41
CA GLY A 91 3.01 5.75 -3.81
C GLY A 91 4.11 4.93 -4.47
N GLY A 92 5.38 5.30 -4.26
CA GLY A 92 6.52 4.53 -4.77
C GLY A 92 6.59 3.10 -4.22
N CYS A 93 6.36 2.91 -2.92
CA CYS A 93 6.32 1.57 -2.31
C CYS A 93 5.17 0.72 -2.87
N VAL A 94 3.97 1.29 -3.02
CA VAL A 94 2.82 0.56 -3.55
C VAL A 94 2.96 0.27 -5.05
N LEU A 95 3.54 1.20 -5.82
CA LEU A 95 3.88 0.98 -7.22
C LEU A 95 4.85 -0.20 -7.37
N ALA A 96 5.92 -0.23 -6.57
CA ALA A 96 6.88 -1.33 -6.57
C ALA A 96 6.20 -2.66 -6.19
N PHE A 97 5.37 -2.65 -5.15
CA PHE A 97 4.60 -3.83 -4.75
C PHE A 97 3.68 -4.35 -5.86
N ALA A 98 2.84 -3.48 -6.43
CA ALA A 98 1.85 -3.87 -7.42
C ALA A 98 2.50 -4.32 -8.73
N THR A 99 3.63 -3.71 -9.13
CA THR A 99 4.39 -4.14 -10.31
C THR A 99 5.04 -5.50 -10.11
N ILE A 100 5.66 -5.75 -8.95
CA ILE A 100 6.23 -7.06 -8.62
C ILE A 100 5.12 -8.12 -8.55
N GLU A 101 3.98 -7.80 -7.93
CA GLU A 101 2.81 -8.71 -7.89
C GLU A 101 2.33 -9.07 -9.30
N ALA A 102 2.20 -8.09 -10.20
CA ALA A 102 1.82 -8.33 -11.59
C ALA A 102 2.86 -9.14 -12.38
N MET A 103 4.16 -8.99 -12.09
CA MET A 103 5.23 -9.79 -12.68
C MET A 103 5.18 -11.24 -12.20
N VAL A 104 4.99 -11.46 -10.89
CA VAL A 104 4.88 -12.80 -10.32
C VAL A 104 3.62 -13.51 -10.81
N ASP A 105 2.48 -12.81 -10.88
CA ASP A 105 1.23 -13.34 -11.44
C ASP A 105 1.43 -13.82 -12.89
N ARG A 106 2.17 -13.05 -13.71
CA ARG A 106 2.49 -13.45 -15.10
C ARG A 106 3.41 -14.66 -15.18
N ALA A 107 4.38 -14.77 -14.26
CA ALA A 107 5.34 -15.89 -14.25
C ALA A 107 4.69 -17.20 -13.77
N VAL A 108 3.78 -17.12 -12.80
CA VAL A 108 3.04 -18.27 -12.26
C VAL A 108 1.88 -18.68 -13.19
N GLY A 109 1.33 -17.73 -13.96
CA GLY A 109 0.19 -17.95 -14.84
C GLY A 109 -1.16 -17.91 -14.12
N GLU A 110 -1.15 -17.75 -12.80
CA GLU A 110 -2.35 -17.66 -11.96
C GLU A 110 -2.22 -16.58 -10.88
N ALA A 111 -3.35 -15.98 -10.58
CA ALA A 111 -3.53 -15.02 -9.50
C ALA A 111 -3.83 -15.74 -8.16
N GLN A 112 -2.89 -15.74 -7.22
CA GLN A 112 -3.00 -16.37 -5.90
C GLN A 112 -2.49 -15.47 -4.74
N ALA A 113 -2.97 -15.68 -3.51
CA ALA A 113 -2.46 -14.96 -2.32
C ALA A 113 -0.95 -15.12 -2.07
N LEU A 114 -0.35 -16.25 -2.49
CA LEU A 114 1.09 -16.48 -2.31
C LEU A 114 1.94 -15.52 -3.14
N SER A 115 1.49 -15.14 -4.34
CA SER A 115 2.23 -14.16 -5.17
C SER A 115 2.23 -12.78 -4.52
N SER A 116 1.13 -12.40 -3.86
CA SER A 116 1.05 -11.17 -3.06
C SER A 116 1.99 -11.20 -1.85
N ALA A 117 2.15 -12.37 -1.20
CA ALA A 117 3.12 -12.53 -0.10
C ALA A 117 4.58 -12.39 -0.58
N ILE A 118 4.93 -13.06 -1.69
CA ILE A 118 6.26 -12.97 -2.31
C ILE A 118 6.54 -11.52 -2.75
N ALA A 119 5.56 -10.87 -3.37
CA ALA A 119 5.68 -9.47 -3.77
C ALA A 119 5.89 -8.55 -2.55
N GLY A 120 5.19 -8.80 -1.45
CA GLY A 120 5.33 -8.05 -0.20
C GLY A 120 6.72 -8.17 0.40
N VAL A 121 7.24 -9.39 0.52
CA VAL A 121 8.61 -9.65 1.02
C VAL A 121 9.65 -9.02 0.10
N THR A 122 9.53 -9.24 -1.21
CA THR A 122 10.49 -8.75 -2.21
C THR A 122 10.54 -7.22 -2.21
N THR A 123 9.38 -6.57 -2.17
CA THR A 123 9.31 -5.10 -2.10
C THR A 123 9.90 -4.58 -0.80
N ALA A 124 9.57 -5.18 0.34
CA ALA A 124 10.07 -4.75 1.63
C ALA A 124 11.59 -4.90 1.75
N LEU A 125 12.15 -6.01 1.23
CA LEU A 125 13.59 -6.22 1.18
C LEU A 125 14.27 -5.28 0.18
N GLY A 126 13.69 -5.09 -1.00
CA GLY A 126 14.20 -4.15 -2.01
C GLY A 126 14.30 -2.72 -1.48
N VAL A 127 13.22 -2.21 -0.87
CA VAL A 127 13.23 -0.89 -0.21
C VAL A 127 14.22 -0.85 0.96
N SER A 128 14.35 -1.95 1.72
CA SER A 128 15.31 -2.03 2.82
C SER A 128 16.75 -1.88 2.37
N LEU A 129 17.09 -2.45 1.22
CA LEU A 129 18.42 -2.32 0.61
C LEU A 129 18.66 -0.90 0.08
N LEU A 130 17.67 -0.30 -0.58
CA LEU A 130 17.75 1.07 -1.10
C LEU A 130 18.00 2.10 0.01
N VAL A 131 17.35 1.92 1.16
CA VAL A 131 17.49 2.80 2.33
C VAL A 131 18.67 2.42 3.22
N LYS A 132 19.41 1.35 2.89
CA LYS A 132 20.56 0.83 3.67
C LYS A 132 20.18 0.54 5.14
N LEU A 133 19.05 -0.12 5.36
CA LEU A 133 18.62 -0.49 6.71
C LEU A 133 19.54 -1.56 7.34
N PRO A 134 19.78 -1.51 8.66
CA PRO A 134 20.52 -2.55 9.36
C PRO A 134 19.78 -3.89 9.29
N ARG A 135 20.53 -4.99 9.35
CA ARG A 135 20.00 -6.36 9.16
C ARG A 135 18.82 -6.70 10.08
N SER A 136 18.81 -6.18 11.32
CA SER A 136 17.70 -6.37 12.27
C SER A 136 16.41 -5.71 11.80
N SER A 137 16.48 -4.48 11.28
CA SER A 137 15.33 -3.77 10.74
C SER A 137 14.86 -4.35 9.40
N ALA A 138 15.79 -4.81 8.56
CA ALA A 138 15.45 -5.47 7.30
C ALA A 138 14.64 -6.75 7.52
N LYS A 139 14.98 -7.56 8.55
CA LYS A 139 14.20 -8.75 8.92
C LYS A 139 12.77 -8.39 9.31
N ARG A 140 12.60 -7.35 10.15
CA ARG A 140 11.27 -6.86 10.57
C ARG A 140 10.47 -6.30 9.39
N ALA A 141 11.13 -5.58 8.49
CA ALA A 141 10.51 -5.09 7.26
C ALA A 141 10.05 -6.24 6.36
N GLY A 142 10.87 -7.27 6.18
CA GLY A 142 10.48 -8.49 5.47
C GLY A 142 9.26 -9.18 6.09
N LEU A 143 9.25 -9.33 7.42
CA LEU A 143 8.10 -9.91 8.13
C LEU A 143 6.83 -9.06 7.99
N ALA A 144 6.96 -7.74 8.08
CA ALA A 144 5.85 -6.81 7.86
C ALA A 144 5.36 -6.88 6.41
N GLY A 145 6.27 -6.96 5.43
CA GLY A 145 5.94 -7.16 4.02
C GLY A 145 5.21 -8.47 3.75
N LEU A 146 5.62 -9.55 4.41
CA LEU A 146 4.93 -10.85 4.37
C LEU A 146 3.51 -10.72 4.92
N ALA A 147 3.36 -10.11 6.11
CA ALA A 147 2.05 -9.94 6.74
C ALA A 147 1.11 -9.12 5.85
N VAL A 148 1.58 -7.97 5.34
CA VAL A 148 0.81 -7.11 4.43
C VAL A 148 0.47 -7.85 3.14
N GLY A 149 1.43 -8.57 2.55
CA GLY A 149 1.22 -9.33 1.32
C GLY A 149 0.20 -10.44 1.48
N LEU A 150 0.24 -11.18 2.60
CA LEU A 150 -0.76 -12.20 2.92
C LEU A 150 -2.14 -11.59 3.18
N THR A 151 -2.23 -10.53 3.97
CA THR A 151 -3.52 -9.87 4.22
C THR A 151 -4.14 -9.36 2.92
N ASN A 152 -3.35 -8.69 2.07
CA ASN A 152 -3.83 -8.22 0.78
C ASN A 152 -4.21 -9.39 -0.15
N GLY A 153 -3.41 -10.45 -0.21
CA GLY A 153 -3.69 -11.65 -0.99
C GLY A 153 -4.99 -12.34 -0.55
N LEU A 154 -5.19 -12.51 0.76
CA LEU A 154 -6.40 -13.12 1.32
C LEU A 154 -7.65 -12.28 1.07
N ILE A 155 -7.55 -10.95 1.13
CA ILE A 155 -8.66 -10.05 0.79
C ILE A 155 -9.01 -10.20 -0.70
N GLN A 156 -8.00 -10.24 -1.58
CA GLN A 156 -8.22 -10.41 -3.02
C GLN A 156 -8.82 -11.78 -3.35
N ASP A 157 -8.33 -12.85 -2.72
CA ASP A 157 -8.85 -14.21 -2.90
C ASP A 157 -10.28 -14.34 -2.34
N GLY A 158 -10.57 -13.71 -1.19
CA GLY A 158 -11.91 -13.66 -0.61
C GLY A 158 -12.91 -12.92 -1.52
N LEU A 159 -12.52 -11.77 -2.06
CA LEU A 159 -13.33 -11.03 -3.04
C LEU A 159 -13.49 -11.83 -4.34
N ARG A 160 -12.48 -12.60 -4.75
CA ARG A 160 -12.56 -13.49 -5.92
C ARG A 160 -13.58 -14.61 -5.68
N CYS A 161 -13.55 -15.28 -4.54
CA CYS A 161 -14.51 -16.33 -4.19
C CYS A 161 -15.96 -15.81 -4.13
N ALA A 162 -16.16 -14.55 -3.69
CA ALA A 162 -17.48 -13.93 -3.70
C ALA A 162 -17.98 -13.62 -5.13
N GLN A 163 -17.08 -13.45 -6.10
CA GLN A 163 -17.40 -13.10 -7.49
C GLN A 163 -17.45 -14.31 -8.43
N GLN A 164 -16.64 -15.35 -8.18
CA GLN A 164 -16.52 -16.56 -8.99
C GLN A 164 -16.48 -17.80 -8.07
N PRO A 165 -17.23 -18.87 -8.39
CA PRO A 165 -17.24 -20.10 -7.60
C PRO A 165 -16.00 -21.00 -7.81
N THR A 166 -14.98 -20.54 -8.54
CA THR A 166 -13.76 -21.32 -8.78
C THR A 166 -12.74 -21.07 -7.66
N PRO A 167 -12.40 -22.09 -6.85
CA PRO A 167 -11.41 -21.94 -5.79
C PRO A 167 -10.01 -21.75 -6.39
N PRO A 168 -9.12 -20.96 -5.76
CA PRO A 168 -7.71 -20.88 -6.11
C PRO A 168 -7.05 -22.27 -6.13
N SER A 169 -6.07 -22.48 -7.01
CA SER A 169 -5.37 -23.76 -7.21
C SER A 169 -4.74 -24.36 -5.95
N TYR A 170 -4.25 -23.51 -5.04
CA TYR A 170 -3.75 -23.94 -3.74
C TYR A 170 -4.85 -24.55 -2.84
N ILE A 171 -6.07 -24.03 -2.89
CA ILE A 171 -7.19 -24.54 -2.08
C ILE A 171 -7.62 -25.91 -2.60
N SER A 172 -7.65 -26.11 -3.91
CA SER A 172 -7.97 -27.41 -4.51
C SER A 172 -6.87 -28.44 -4.28
N TRP A 173 -5.59 -28.03 -4.22
CA TRP A 173 -4.49 -28.90 -3.81
C TRP A 173 -4.62 -29.33 -2.34
N LEU A 174 -4.90 -28.38 -1.43
CA LEU A 174 -5.10 -28.69 -0.01
C LEU A 174 -6.27 -29.63 0.23
N SER A 175 -7.42 -29.40 -0.42
CA SER A 175 -8.60 -30.26 -0.26
C SER A 175 -8.36 -31.67 -0.81
N LYS A 176 -7.55 -31.80 -1.87
CA LYS A 176 -7.12 -33.10 -2.39
C LYS A 176 -6.23 -33.85 -1.41
N GLN A 177 -5.35 -33.15 -0.69
CA GLN A 177 -4.44 -33.77 0.28
C GLN A 177 -5.17 -34.25 1.55
N THR A 178 -6.14 -33.47 2.06
CA THR A 178 -6.98 -33.90 3.18
C THR A 178 -7.85 -35.10 2.80
N SER A 179 -8.40 -35.12 1.58
CA SER A 179 -9.16 -36.27 1.07
C SER A 179 -8.30 -37.53 0.89
N GLN A 180 -7.04 -37.41 0.46
CA GLN A 180 -6.11 -38.54 0.37
C GLN A 180 -5.73 -39.10 1.73
N ARG A 181 -5.47 -38.23 2.72
CA ARG A 181 -5.12 -38.65 4.08
C ARG A 181 -6.24 -39.45 4.75
N SER A 182 -7.49 -39.03 4.55
CA SER A 182 -8.67 -39.75 5.02
C SER A 182 -8.84 -41.14 4.39
N LYS A 183 -8.33 -41.37 3.17
CA LYS A 183 -8.40 -42.67 2.47
C LYS A 183 -7.33 -43.66 2.92
N THR A 184 -6.22 -43.18 3.48
CA THR A 184 -5.14 -44.01 4.03
C THR A 184 -5.34 -44.39 5.50
N GLU A 185 -6.25 -43.71 6.19
CA GLU A 185 -6.62 -43.99 7.59
C GLU A 185 -7.86 -44.91 7.72
N MET A 186 -8.41 -45.38 6.59
CA MET A 186 -9.44 -46.43 6.48
C MET A 186 -8.83 -47.69 5.87
#